data_AF-A0A8C3BPC9-F1
#
_entry.id   AF-A0A8C3BPC9-F1
#
_cell.length_a   1.000
_cell.length_b   1.000
_cell.length_c   1.000
_cell.angle_alpha   90.00
_cell.angle_beta   90.00
_cell.angle_gamma   90.00
#
_symmetry.space_group_name_H-M   'P 1'
#
loop_
_entity.id
_entity.type
_entity.pdbx_description
1 polymer ?
#
loop_
_entity_poly.entity_id
_entity_poly.type
_entity_poly.pdbx_seq_one_letter_code
_entity_poly.pdbx_strand_id
1 'polypeptide(L)'
;MRVQLERCCGEWRELEEEFRQLQETHKVYRQKLEEVTSLQTACSSSIHRQKKTLRDLKHSLQRCKPRATPEEFALIQQISTQIKERQNAFFDMEAYLPKKNGLYLNLVLGNVNVTLLSNQAKFAYKDEYEKFKLYLTIILLLGAVACRFILHYRVTDEVFNFLLVWYYCTLTIRESILISNGSRIKGWWVSHHYVSTFLSGVMLTWPDGLMYQMFRSQFLAFSIFQSCVQFLQYYYQRGCLYRLRALGERNHLDLTVGEVVCDALFAKWGSVRQKGQV
;
A
#
# COMPACT_ATOMS: atom_id res chain seq x y z
N MET A 1 -18.43 38.62 -40.97
CA MET A 1 -17.04 38.34 -41.39
C MET A 1 -16.01 39.23 -40.67
N ARG A 2 -15.93 40.56 -40.88
CA ARG A 2 -14.95 41.43 -40.18
C ARG A 2 -15.03 41.36 -38.64
N VAL A 3 -16.22 41.52 -38.08
CA VAL A 3 -16.43 41.46 -36.61
C VAL A 3 -16.03 40.10 -36.02
N GLN A 4 -16.25 39.01 -36.76
CA GLN A 4 -15.82 37.67 -36.35
C GLN A 4 -14.29 37.53 -36.44
N LEU A 5 -13.67 38.09 -37.47
CA LEU A 5 -12.21 38.07 -37.64
C LEU A 5 -11.51 38.87 -36.53
N GLU A 6 -12.04 40.05 -36.20
CA GLU A 6 -11.54 40.89 -35.10
C GLU A 6 -11.66 40.20 -33.75
N ARG A 7 -12.77 39.50 -33.50
CA ARG A 7 -12.95 38.67 -32.32
C ARG A 7 -11.93 37.53 -32.27
N CYS A 8 -11.75 36.78 -33.37
CA CYS A 8 -10.73 35.72 -33.43
C CYS A 8 -9.31 36.26 -33.23
N CYS A 9 -8.98 37.46 -33.75
CA CYS A 9 -7.68 38.08 -33.49
C CYS A 9 -7.51 38.54 -32.03
N GLY A 10 -8.60 38.93 -31.35
CA GLY A 10 -8.61 39.18 -29.91
C GLY A 10 -8.33 37.91 -29.12
N GLU A 11 -9.12 36.87 -29.34
CA GLU A 11 -8.98 35.55 -28.72
C GLU A 11 -7.57 34.95 -28.97
N TRP A 12 -7.02 35.11 -30.17
CA TRP A 12 -5.65 34.68 -30.48
C TRP A 12 -4.58 35.41 -29.67
N ARG A 13 -4.74 36.72 -29.46
CA ARG A 13 -3.78 37.50 -28.65
C ARG A 13 -3.83 37.13 -27.17
N GLU A 14 -5.03 36.89 -26.64
CA GLU A 14 -5.20 36.40 -25.27
C GLU A 14 -4.53 35.02 -25.11
N LEU A 15 -4.75 34.11 -26.06
CA LEU A 15 -4.12 32.80 -26.07
C LEU A 15 -2.58 32.87 -26.17
N GLU A 16 -2.05 33.79 -26.98
CA GLU A 16 -0.60 34.01 -27.11
C GLU A 16 0.02 34.49 -25.78
N GLU A 17 -0.69 35.35 -25.04
CA GLU A 17 -0.24 35.81 -23.72
C GLU A 17 -0.31 34.70 -22.68
N GLU A 18 -1.40 33.92 -22.65
CA GLU A 18 -1.53 32.74 -21.80
C GLU A 18 -0.43 31.71 -22.10
N PHE A 19 -0.12 31.50 -23.38
CA PHE A 19 0.95 30.58 -23.80
C PHE A 19 2.31 31.05 -23.32
N ARG A 20 2.61 32.36 -23.40
CA ARG A 20 3.86 32.92 -22.88
C ARG A 20 3.99 32.73 -21.37
N GLN A 21 2.90 32.95 -20.62
CA GLN A 21 2.87 32.71 -19.17
C GLN A 21 3.06 31.23 -18.83
N LEU A 22 2.46 30.32 -19.61
CA LEU A 22 2.66 28.88 -19.46
C LEU A 22 4.11 28.47 -19.68
N GLN A 23 4.79 29.04 -20.69
CA GLN A 23 6.21 28.76 -20.96
C GLN A 23 7.11 29.16 -19.79
N GLU A 24 6.91 30.35 -19.22
CA GLU A 24 7.68 30.78 -18.05
C GLU A 24 7.38 29.91 -16.82
N THR A 25 6.11 29.56 -16.59
CA THR A 25 5.72 28.65 -15.50
C THR A 25 6.37 27.27 -15.66
N HIS A 26 6.38 26.72 -16.88
CA HIS A 26 7.02 25.42 -17.17
C HIS A 26 8.53 25.46 -16.94
N LYS A 27 9.20 26.56 -17.29
CA LYS A 27 10.63 26.75 -17.04
C LYS A 27 10.94 26.72 -15.55
N VAL A 28 10.16 27.44 -14.73
CA VAL A 28 10.29 27.44 -13.26
C VAL A 28 10.02 26.04 -12.70
N TYR A 29 8.97 25.36 -13.17
CA TYR A 29 8.64 23.99 -12.77
C TYR A 29 9.81 23.03 -13.01
N ARG A 30 10.40 23.05 -14.21
CA ARG A 30 11.53 22.18 -14.57
C ARG A 30 12.74 22.44 -13.67
N GLN A 31 13.08 23.70 -13.42
CA GLN A 31 14.17 24.05 -12.51
C GLN A 31 13.91 23.51 -11.10
N LYS A 32 12.70 23.68 -10.56
CA LYS A 32 12.33 23.17 -9.24
C LYS A 32 12.37 21.64 -9.17
N LEU A 33 12.01 20.95 -10.26
CA LEU A 33 12.11 19.49 -10.33
C LEU A 33 13.56 19.00 -10.27
N GLU A 34 14.47 19.66 -10.99
CA GLU A 34 15.91 19.37 -10.95
C GLU A 34 16.49 19.63 -9.54
N GLU A 35 16.14 20.77 -8.93
CA GLU A 35 16.52 21.11 -7.54
C GLU A 35 16.06 20.02 -6.55
N VAL A 36 14.79 19.62 -6.59
CA VAL A 36 14.23 18.57 -5.71
C VAL A 36 14.96 17.24 -5.91
N THR A 37 15.23 16.86 -7.16
CA THR A 37 15.93 15.60 -7.48
C THR A 37 17.36 15.59 -6.94
N SER A 38 18.06 16.73 -7.04
CA SER A 38 19.41 16.89 -6.48
C SER A 38 19.43 16.76 -4.95
N LEU A 39 18.47 17.40 -4.28
CA LEU A 39 18.31 17.35 -2.82
C LEU A 39 17.97 15.94 -2.34
N GLN A 40 17.09 15.23 -3.05
CA GLN A 40 16.77 13.84 -2.74
C GLN A 40 18.02 12.96 -2.77
N THR A 41 18.83 13.07 -3.82
CA THR A 41 20.06 12.29 -3.98
C THR A 41 21.08 12.59 -2.88
N ALA A 42 21.28 13.88 -2.56
CA ALA A 42 22.19 14.32 -1.52
C ALA A 42 21.75 13.84 -0.12
N CYS A 43 20.46 13.95 0.17
CA CYS A 43 19.87 13.52 1.44
C CYS A 43 19.96 12.00 1.62
N SER A 44 19.53 11.22 0.62
CA SER A 44 19.61 9.75 0.64
C SER A 44 21.05 9.26 0.83
N SER A 45 22.01 9.86 0.13
CA SER A 45 23.43 9.51 0.25
C SER A 45 23.98 9.83 1.64
N SER A 46 23.63 11.00 2.19
CA SER A 46 24.06 11.44 3.51
C SER A 46 23.48 10.58 4.64
N ILE A 47 22.19 10.23 4.57
CA ILE A 47 21.55 9.32 5.52
C ILE A 47 22.20 7.93 5.44
N HIS A 48 22.45 7.42 4.24
CA HIS A 48 23.10 6.12 4.08
C HIS A 48 24.49 6.09 4.71
N ARG A 49 25.30 7.14 4.47
CA ARG A 49 26.62 7.31 5.08
C ARG A 49 26.54 7.36 6.60
N GLN A 50 25.68 8.22 7.16
CA GLN A 50 25.52 8.31 8.61
C GLN A 50 25.05 6.99 9.23
N LYS A 51 24.07 6.31 8.63
CA LYS A 51 23.61 5.00 9.11
C LYS A 51 24.73 3.97 9.13
N LYS A 52 25.62 3.96 8.14
CA LYS A 52 26.82 3.09 8.13
C LYS A 52 27.73 3.41 9.31
N THR A 53 28.11 4.68 9.47
CA THR A 53 28.99 5.11 10.57
C THR A 53 28.38 4.83 11.94
N LEU A 54 27.07 5.03 12.14
CA LEU A 54 26.41 4.72 13.42
C LEU A 54 26.36 3.21 13.70
N ARG A 55 26.24 2.36 12.67
CA ARG A 55 26.34 0.90 12.85
C ARG A 55 27.74 0.50 13.29
N ASP A 56 28.76 1.05 12.64
CA ASP A 56 30.17 0.77 12.97
C ASP A 56 30.49 1.24 14.40
N LEU A 57 30.05 2.45 14.76
CA LEU A 57 30.19 2.99 16.12
C LEU A 57 29.49 2.12 17.16
N LYS A 58 28.25 1.66 16.88
CA LYS A 58 27.51 0.76 17.77
C LYS A 58 28.27 -0.56 17.99
N HIS A 59 28.87 -1.12 16.95
CA HIS A 59 29.71 -2.32 17.08
C HIS A 59 30.97 -2.07 17.92
N SER A 60 31.64 -0.94 17.74
CA SER A 60 32.80 -0.57 18.55
C SER A 60 32.44 -0.40 20.03
N LEU A 61 31.33 0.31 20.32
CA LEU A 61 30.84 0.49 21.70
C LEU A 61 30.49 -0.85 22.36
N GLN A 62 29.91 -1.79 21.61
CA GLN A 62 29.62 -3.14 22.11
C GLN A 62 30.90 -3.92 22.46
N ARG A 63 32.01 -3.72 21.74
CA ARG A 63 33.30 -4.34 22.05
C ARG A 63 33.98 -3.72 23.28
N CYS A 64 33.75 -2.44 23.55
CA CYS A 64 34.28 -1.73 24.72
C CYS A 64 33.49 -2.05 26.00
N LYS A 65 32.19 -2.35 25.89
CA LYS A 65 31.28 -2.60 27.01
C LYS A 65 31.77 -3.60 28.07
N PRO A 66 32.43 -4.73 27.74
CA PRO A 66 32.90 -5.69 28.74
C PRO A 66 34.11 -5.23 29.57
N ARG A 67 34.82 -4.19 29.11
CA ARG A 67 36.04 -3.67 29.74
C ARG A 67 35.83 -2.29 30.39
N ALA A 68 34.59 -1.81 30.38
CA ALA A 68 34.26 -0.45 30.78
C ALA A 68 34.15 -0.31 32.31
N THR A 69 34.63 0.80 32.84
CA THR A 69 34.34 1.23 34.22
C THR A 69 32.85 1.60 34.36
N PRO A 70 32.32 1.74 35.59
CA PRO A 70 30.93 2.18 35.79
C PRO A 70 30.60 3.53 35.13
N GLU A 71 31.56 4.46 35.11
CA GLU A 71 31.44 5.78 34.47
C GLU A 71 31.45 5.67 32.94
N GLU A 72 32.37 4.86 32.39
CA GLU A 72 32.42 4.58 30.95
C GLU A 72 31.18 3.82 30.47
N PHE A 73 30.61 2.95 31.31
CA PHE A 73 29.36 2.25 31.03
C PHE A 73 28.19 3.23 30.91
N ALA A 74 28.09 4.20 31.82
CA ALA A 74 27.09 5.26 31.75
C ALA A 74 27.23 6.09 30.46
N LEU A 75 28.47 6.41 30.06
CA LEU A 75 28.75 7.11 28.80
C LEU A 75 28.38 6.27 27.57
N ILE A 76 28.72 4.98 27.54
CA ILE A 76 28.33 4.05 26.46
C ILE A 76 26.80 3.97 26.33
N GLN A 77 26.09 3.94 27.45
CA GLN A 77 24.63 3.92 27.46
C GLN A 77 24.05 5.24 26.93
N GLN A 78 24.60 6.39 27.33
CA GLN A 78 24.20 7.70 26.80
C GLN A 78 24.38 7.80 25.28
N ILE A 79 25.55 7.40 24.78
CA ILE A 79 25.83 7.40 23.33
C ILE A 79 24.88 6.42 22.60
N SER A 80 24.59 5.26 23.18
CA SER A 80 23.66 4.29 22.61
C SER A 80 22.24 4.84 22.48
N THR A 81 21.78 5.63 23.46
CA THR A 81 20.48 6.32 23.42
C THR A 81 20.46 7.35 22.29
N GLN A 82 21.50 8.19 22.17
CA GLN A 82 21.60 9.16 21.08
C GLN A 82 21.66 8.51 19.69
N ILE A 83 22.33 7.35 19.57
CA ILE A 83 22.31 6.56 18.32
C ILE A 83 20.88 6.16 17.97
N LYS A 84 20.07 5.73 18.94
CA LYS A 84 18.67 5.33 18.74
C LYS A 84 17.80 6.52 18.35
N GLU A 85 17.97 7.67 19.00
CA GLU A 85 17.26 8.92 18.65
C GLU A 85 17.55 9.36 17.22
N ARG A 86 18.83 9.35 16.82
CA ARG A 86 19.23 9.66 15.43
C ARG A 86 18.68 8.66 14.43
N GLN A 87 18.58 7.38 14.78
CA GLN A 87 17.95 6.36 13.93
C GLN A 87 16.46 6.64 13.72
N ASN A 88 15.74 7.09 14.75
CA ASN A 88 14.35 7.51 14.63
C ASN A 88 14.22 8.75 13.74
N ALA A 89 15.08 9.76 13.92
CA ALA A 89 15.08 10.94 13.05
C ALA A 89 15.33 10.58 11.57
N PHE A 90 16.23 9.63 11.28
CA PHE A 90 16.42 9.15 9.91
C PHE A 90 15.19 8.45 9.34
N PHE A 91 14.42 7.72 10.16
CA PHE A 91 13.19 7.08 9.72
C PHE A 91 12.16 8.12 9.25
N ASP A 92 12.03 9.23 9.99
CA ASP A 92 11.13 10.33 9.64
C ASP A 92 11.60 11.05 8.36
N MET A 93 12.92 11.30 8.23
CA MET A 93 13.49 11.90 7.02
C MET A 93 13.27 11.01 5.78
N GLU A 94 13.47 9.69 5.91
CA GLU A 94 13.27 8.72 4.83
C GLU A 94 11.80 8.55 4.42
N ALA A 95 10.84 9.03 5.20
CA ALA A 95 9.41 8.99 4.84
C ALA A 95 9.07 9.89 3.63
N TYR A 96 9.94 10.87 3.34
CA TYR A 96 9.82 11.84 2.25
C TYR A 96 10.82 11.62 1.11
N LEU A 97 11.69 10.61 1.22
CA LEU A 97 12.67 10.26 0.20
C LEU A 97 12.21 9.04 -0.62
N PRO A 98 12.65 8.92 -1.88
CA PRO A 98 12.43 7.73 -2.68
C PRO A 98 12.91 6.47 -1.95
N LYS A 99 12.00 5.52 -1.73
CA LYS A 99 12.31 4.24 -1.09
C LYS A 99 12.63 3.19 -2.16
N LYS A 100 13.56 2.30 -1.81
CA LYS A 100 13.85 1.13 -2.64
C LYS A 100 12.66 0.17 -2.61
N ASN A 101 12.30 -0.33 -3.78
CA ASN A 101 11.26 -1.34 -3.93
C ASN A 101 11.67 -2.62 -3.18
N GLY A 102 10.70 -3.27 -2.54
CA GLY A 102 10.88 -4.63 -2.04
C GLY A 102 11.10 -5.62 -3.18
N LEU A 103 11.59 -6.84 -2.87
CA LEU A 103 11.95 -7.86 -3.87
C LEU A 103 10.82 -8.13 -4.88
N TYR A 104 9.59 -8.37 -4.41
CA TYR A 104 8.44 -8.63 -5.28
C TYR A 104 8.13 -7.44 -6.21
N LEU A 105 8.10 -6.23 -5.66
CA LEU A 105 7.79 -5.04 -6.43
C LEU A 105 8.87 -4.72 -7.47
N ASN A 106 10.14 -4.97 -7.13
CA ASN A 106 11.26 -4.85 -8.07
C ASN A 106 11.20 -5.92 -9.16
N LEU A 107 10.75 -7.14 -8.85
CA LEU A 107 10.55 -8.18 -9.85
C LEU A 107 9.44 -7.81 -10.85
N VAL A 108 8.34 -7.22 -10.36
CA VAL A 108 7.16 -6.90 -11.20
C VAL A 108 7.31 -5.58 -11.96
N LEU A 109 7.82 -4.53 -11.31
CA LEU A 109 7.91 -3.17 -11.87
C LEU A 109 9.33 -2.74 -12.25
N GLY A 110 10.34 -3.52 -11.91
CA GLY A 110 11.74 -3.12 -12.06
C GLY A 110 12.16 -2.01 -11.08
N ASN A 111 13.24 -1.32 -11.45
CA ASN A 111 13.86 -0.28 -10.63
C ASN A 111 13.17 1.09 -10.78
N VAL A 112 11.84 1.10 -10.85
CA VAL A 112 11.03 2.34 -10.95
C VAL A 112 10.62 2.82 -9.56
N ASN A 113 10.87 4.09 -9.25
CA ASN A 113 10.50 4.68 -7.96
C ASN A 113 8.98 4.91 -7.89
N VAL A 114 8.26 4.07 -7.14
CA VAL A 114 6.81 4.24 -6.87
C VAL A 114 6.52 5.10 -5.63
N THR A 115 7.50 5.88 -5.18
CA THR A 115 7.36 6.67 -3.96
C THR A 115 6.49 7.89 -4.23
N LEU A 116 5.37 7.96 -3.52
CA LEU A 116 4.46 9.10 -3.51
C LEU A 116 5.01 10.12 -2.53
N LEU A 117 5.58 11.21 -3.04
CA LEU A 117 6.29 12.21 -2.22
C LEU A 117 5.35 13.06 -1.35
N SER A 118 4.11 13.28 -1.80
CA SER A 118 3.13 14.08 -1.07
C SER A 118 2.16 13.20 -0.29
N ASN A 119 1.80 13.65 0.91
CA ASN A 119 0.76 13.00 1.72
C ASN A 119 -0.59 12.96 0.96
N GLN A 120 -0.89 14.01 0.20
CA GLN A 120 -2.07 14.06 -0.66
C GLN A 120 -2.05 12.93 -1.72
N ALA A 121 -0.93 12.68 -2.39
CA ALA A 121 -0.82 11.59 -3.36
C ALA A 121 -0.94 10.22 -2.70
N LYS A 122 -0.35 10.03 -1.51
CA LYS A 122 -0.51 8.80 -0.71
C LYS A 122 -1.99 8.54 -0.37
N PHE A 123 -2.72 9.58 0.05
CA PHE A 123 -4.15 9.47 0.36
C PHE A 123 -5.00 9.22 -0.88
N ALA A 124 -4.76 9.94 -1.97
CA ALA A 124 -5.48 9.75 -3.22
C ALA A 124 -5.30 8.32 -3.76
N TYR A 125 -4.06 7.81 -3.74
CA TYR A 125 -3.78 6.44 -4.15
C TYR A 125 -4.48 5.41 -3.25
N LYS A 126 -4.49 5.64 -1.93
CA LYS A 126 -5.22 4.76 -0.98
C LYS A 126 -6.73 4.78 -1.27
N ASP A 127 -7.31 5.95 -1.54
CA ASP A 127 -8.73 6.09 -1.90
C ASP A 127 -9.08 5.31 -3.18
N GLU A 128 -8.26 5.44 -4.23
CA GLU A 128 -8.43 4.70 -5.49
C GLU A 128 -8.23 3.19 -5.32
N TYR A 129 -7.33 2.75 -4.43
CA TYR A 129 -7.17 1.35 -4.06
C TYR A 129 -8.42 0.81 -3.34
N GLU A 130 -8.97 1.56 -2.39
CA GLU A 130 -10.17 1.16 -1.65
C GLU A 130 -11.41 1.10 -2.56
N LYS A 131 -11.58 2.06 -3.47
CA LYS A 131 -12.63 2.03 -4.50
C LYS A 131 -12.50 0.81 -5.39
N PHE A 132 -11.29 0.55 -5.90
CA PHE A 132 -11.01 -0.63 -6.73
C PHE A 132 -11.39 -1.93 -6.02
N LYS A 133 -10.97 -2.11 -4.76
CA LYS A 133 -11.37 -3.27 -3.95
C LYS A 133 -12.89 -3.42 -3.91
N LEU A 134 -13.62 -2.35 -3.55
CA LEU A 134 -15.06 -2.41 -3.43
C LEU A 134 -15.74 -2.80 -4.76
N TYR A 135 -15.40 -2.12 -5.85
CA TYR A 135 -16.00 -2.40 -7.16
C TYR A 135 -15.77 -3.85 -7.57
N LEU A 136 -14.53 -4.35 -7.42
CA LEU A 136 -14.21 -5.72 -7.82
C LEU A 136 -14.81 -6.76 -6.87
N THR A 137 -14.86 -6.51 -5.56
CA THR A 137 -15.56 -7.39 -4.62
C THR A 137 -17.05 -7.52 -4.96
N ILE A 138 -17.72 -6.44 -5.37
CA ILE A 138 -19.12 -6.49 -5.80
C ILE A 138 -19.26 -7.30 -7.09
N ILE A 139 -18.40 -7.07 -8.09
CA ILE A 139 -18.42 -7.83 -9.35
C ILE A 139 -18.17 -9.32 -9.08
N LEU A 140 -17.21 -9.66 -8.22
CA LEU A 140 -16.90 -11.04 -7.84
C LEU A 140 -18.05 -11.69 -7.08
N LEU A 141 -18.71 -10.97 -6.17
CA LEU A 141 -19.87 -11.48 -5.46
C LEU A 141 -21.01 -11.82 -6.42
N LEU A 142 -21.38 -10.89 -7.30
CA LEU A 142 -22.43 -11.08 -8.30
C LEU A 142 -22.06 -12.19 -9.29
N GLY A 143 -20.81 -12.21 -9.74
CA GLY A 143 -20.28 -13.26 -10.62
C GLY A 143 -20.33 -14.64 -9.98
N ALA A 144 -19.95 -14.77 -8.71
CA ALA A 144 -19.99 -16.05 -7.99
C ALA A 144 -21.43 -16.54 -7.77
N VAL A 145 -22.36 -15.63 -7.43
CA VAL A 145 -23.80 -15.95 -7.32
C VAL A 145 -24.36 -16.38 -8.68
N ALA A 146 -24.05 -15.64 -9.74
CA ALA A 146 -24.50 -15.97 -11.10
C ALA A 146 -23.96 -17.33 -11.56
N CYS A 147 -22.67 -17.61 -11.38
CA CYS A 147 -22.07 -18.92 -11.72
C CYS A 147 -22.67 -20.05 -10.86
N ARG A 148 -23.03 -19.78 -9.60
CA ARG A 148 -23.60 -20.80 -8.71
C ARG A 148 -25.04 -21.16 -9.05
N PHE A 149 -25.90 -20.18 -9.35
CA PHE A 149 -27.34 -20.41 -9.42
C PHE A 149 -27.93 -20.31 -10.84
N ILE A 150 -27.27 -19.59 -11.75
CA ILE A 150 -27.82 -19.24 -13.06
C ILE A 150 -26.99 -19.88 -14.19
N LEU A 151 -25.68 -19.60 -14.21
CA LEU A 151 -24.77 -19.94 -15.28
C LEU A 151 -23.91 -21.16 -14.92
N HIS A 152 -24.39 -22.35 -15.27
CA HIS A 152 -23.70 -23.63 -15.01
C HIS A 152 -22.78 -24.04 -16.18
N TYR A 153 -22.10 -23.08 -16.80
CA TYR A 153 -21.22 -23.34 -17.94
C TYR A 153 -19.74 -23.30 -17.53
N ARG A 154 -18.94 -24.25 -18.05
CA ARG A 154 -17.50 -24.30 -17.77
C ARG A 154 -16.77 -23.01 -18.14
N VAL A 155 -17.18 -22.39 -19.25
CA VAL A 155 -16.62 -21.13 -19.75
C VAL A 155 -16.88 -19.98 -18.76
N THR A 156 -18.07 -19.92 -18.15
CA THR A 156 -18.38 -18.86 -17.18
C THR A 156 -17.56 -19.00 -15.90
N ASP A 157 -17.30 -20.23 -15.47
CA ASP A 157 -16.40 -20.50 -14.35
C ASP A 157 -14.95 -20.12 -14.69
N GLU A 158 -14.50 -20.38 -15.91
CA GLU A 158 -13.18 -19.97 -16.43
C GLU A 158 -13.00 -18.45 -16.40
N VAL A 159 -13.97 -17.71 -16.92
CA VAL A 159 -13.97 -16.24 -16.91
C VAL A 159 -13.95 -15.72 -15.48
N PHE A 160 -14.74 -16.31 -14.58
CA PHE A 160 -14.76 -15.95 -13.17
C PHE A 160 -13.41 -16.22 -12.48
N ASN A 161 -12.81 -17.40 -12.69
CA ASN A 161 -11.52 -17.74 -12.10
C ASN A 161 -10.38 -16.88 -12.68
N PHE A 162 -10.41 -16.56 -13.97
CA PHE A 162 -9.48 -15.61 -14.59
C PHE A 162 -9.58 -14.23 -13.92
N LEU A 163 -10.81 -13.76 -13.70
CA LEU A 163 -11.05 -12.50 -13.00
C LEU A 163 -10.53 -12.53 -11.56
N LEU A 164 -10.68 -13.65 -10.83
CA LEU A 164 -10.12 -13.83 -9.49
C LEU A 164 -8.58 -13.78 -9.50
N VAL A 165 -7.92 -14.51 -10.40
CA VAL A 165 -6.46 -14.47 -10.55
C VAL A 165 -5.99 -13.04 -10.82
N TRP A 166 -6.63 -12.37 -11.79
CA TRP A 166 -6.30 -11.00 -12.14
C TRP A 166 -6.51 -10.04 -10.96
N TYR A 167 -7.61 -10.19 -10.21
CA TYR A 167 -7.93 -9.37 -9.05
C TYR A 167 -6.86 -9.50 -7.97
N TYR A 168 -6.54 -10.73 -7.54
CA TYR A 168 -5.55 -10.94 -6.48
C TYR A 168 -4.13 -10.54 -6.89
N CYS A 169 -3.73 -10.77 -8.15
CA CYS A 169 -2.47 -10.24 -8.69
C CYS A 169 -2.42 -8.71 -8.65
N THR A 170 -3.53 -8.05 -9.00
CA THR A 170 -3.59 -6.58 -8.96
C THR A 170 -3.55 -6.06 -7.52
N LEU A 171 -4.22 -6.76 -6.59
CA LEU A 171 -4.15 -6.43 -5.17
C LEU A 171 -2.73 -6.52 -4.63
N THR A 172 -1.98 -7.59 -4.92
CA THR A 172 -0.62 -7.75 -4.41
C THR A 172 0.31 -6.64 -4.90
N ILE A 173 0.16 -6.19 -6.15
CA ILE A 173 0.91 -5.05 -6.69
C ILE A 173 0.51 -3.76 -5.96
N ARG A 174 -0.79 -3.46 -5.88
CA ARG A 174 -1.27 -2.22 -5.26
C ARG A 174 -0.92 -2.14 -3.77
N GLU A 175 -1.05 -3.25 -3.05
CA GLU A 175 -0.66 -3.36 -1.63
C GLU A 175 0.84 -3.25 -1.44
N SER A 176 1.66 -3.79 -2.35
CA SER A 176 3.12 -3.62 -2.30
C SER A 176 3.55 -2.16 -2.49
N ILE A 177 2.84 -1.40 -3.34
CA ILE A 177 3.02 0.05 -3.49
C ILE A 177 2.62 0.77 -2.20
N LEU A 178 1.49 0.40 -1.57
CA LEU A 178 1.06 0.97 -0.29
C LEU A 178 2.07 0.70 0.83
N ILE A 179 2.59 -0.52 0.94
CA ILE A 179 3.61 -0.91 1.93
C ILE A 179 4.88 -0.08 1.71
N SER A 180 5.33 0.05 0.46
CA SER A 180 6.49 0.88 0.11
C SER A 180 6.30 2.35 0.48
N ASN A 181 5.06 2.83 0.51
CA ASN A 181 4.70 4.21 0.88
C ASN A 181 4.32 4.40 2.36
N GLY A 182 4.52 3.39 3.21
CA GLY A 182 4.35 3.47 4.67
C GLY A 182 3.05 2.89 5.21
N SER A 183 2.21 2.28 4.37
CA SER A 183 1.01 1.56 4.84
C SER A 183 1.40 0.30 5.61
N ARG A 184 0.84 0.12 6.80
CA ARG A 184 1.06 -1.07 7.64
C ARG A 184 0.08 -2.17 7.28
N ILE A 185 0.43 -3.00 6.30
CA ILE A 185 -0.34 -4.20 5.94
C ILE A 185 0.33 -5.41 6.58
N LYS A 186 -0.44 -6.27 7.26
CA LYS A 186 0.10 -7.47 7.94
C LYS A 186 0.56 -8.48 6.90
N GLY A 187 1.72 -9.11 7.11
CA GLY A 187 2.29 -10.08 6.16
C GLY A 187 1.36 -11.26 5.86
N TRP A 188 0.62 -11.77 6.86
CA TRP A 188 -0.33 -12.88 6.67
C TRP A 188 -1.45 -12.53 5.67
N TRP A 189 -1.88 -11.26 5.62
CA TRP A 189 -2.91 -10.78 4.70
C TRP A 189 -2.41 -10.83 3.26
N VAL A 190 -1.17 -10.41 3.06
CA VAL A 190 -0.51 -10.49 1.76
C VAL A 190 -0.31 -11.96 1.36
N SER A 191 0.09 -12.83 2.30
CA SER A 191 0.20 -14.28 2.07
C SER A 191 -1.12 -14.90 1.63
N HIS A 192 -2.24 -14.49 2.24
CA HIS A 192 -3.57 -14.95 1.84
C HIS A 192 -3.85 -14.64 0.36
N HIS A 193 -3.54 -13.44 -0.13
CA HIS A 193 -3.74 -13.08 -1.54
C HIS A 193 -2.91 -13.93 -2.50
N TYR A 194 -1.67 -14.26 -2.15
CA TYR A 194 -0.85 -15.16 -2.97
C TYR A 194 -1.45 -16.55 -3.04
N VAL A 195 -1.92 -17.09 -1.91
CA VAL A 195 -2.60 -18.39 -1.87
C VAL A 195 -3.89 -18.36 -2.67
N SER A 196 -4.70 -17.30 -2.56
CA SER A 196 -5.94 -17.14 -3.33
C SER A 196 -5.67 -17.05 -4.84
N THR A 197 -4.60 -16.38 -5.25
CA THR A 197 -4.16 -16.32 -6.66
C THR A 197 -3.82 -17.71 -7.18
N PHE A 198 -3.01 -18.46 -6.42
CA PHE A 198 -2.61 -19.81 -6.78
C PHE A 198 -3.81 -20.75 -6.89
N LEU A 199 -4.69 -20.76 -5.88
CA LEU A 199 -5.91 -21.59 -5.87
C LEU A 199 -6.84 -21.26 -7.05
N SER A 200 -7.03 -19.97 -7.36
CA SER A 200 -7.84 -19.55 -8.50
C SER A 200 -7.20 -19.96 -9.84
N GLY A 201 -5.86 -19.94 -9.94
CA GLY A 201 -5.13 -20.43 -11.11
C GLY A 201 -5.24 -21.95 -11.29
N VAL A 202 -5.21 -22.71 -10.19
CA VAL A 202 -5.49 -24.15 -10.20
C VAL A 202 -6.93 -24.40 -10.68
N MET A 203 -7.91 -23.68 -10.15
CA MET A 203 -9.31 -23.80 -10.60
C MET A 203 -9.52 -23.43 -12.06
N LEU A 204 -8.79 -22.42 -12.56
CA LEU A 204 -8.84 -21.99 -13.96
C LEU A 204 -8.37 -23.10 -14.91
N THR A 205 -7.26 -23.75 -14.56
CA THR A 205 -6.60 -24.78 -15.39
C THR A 205 -7.13 -26.20 -15.14
N TRP A 206 -7.97 -26.39 -14.13
CA TRP A 206 -8.52 -27.70 -13.80
C TRP A 206 -9.47 -28.19 -14.91
N PRO A 207 -9.23 -29.36 -15.51
CA PRO A 207 -10.10 -29.90 -16.56
C PRO A 207 -11.49 -30.26 -16.03
N ASP A 208 -12.52 -30.14 -16.87
CA ASP A 208 -13.86 -30.53 -16.47
C ASP A 208 -13.94 -32.05 -16.20
N GLY A 209 -14.38 -32.41 -15.00
CA GLY A 209 -14.39 -33.78 -14.52
C GLY A 209 -15.12 -33.92 -13.18
N LEU A 210 -15.35 -35.15 -12.74
CA LEU A 210 -16.15 -35.44 -11.53
C LEU A 210 -15.62 -34.69 -10.29
N MET A 211 -14.31 -34.72 -10.08
CA MET A 211 -13.67 -34.04 -8.94
C MET A 211 -13.84 -32.53 -9.00
N TYR A 212 -13.74 -31.94 -10.19
CA TYR A 212 -13.97 -30.51 -10.39
C TYR A 212 -15.42 -30.15 -10.04
N GLN A 213 -16.41 -30.90 -10.54
CA GLN A 213 -17.82 -30.64 -10.28
C GLN A 213 -18.19 -30.77 -8.80
N MET A 214 -17.59 -31.74 -8.08
CA MET A 214 -17.77 -31.88 -6.63
C MET A 214 -17.20 -30.68 -5.86
N PHE A 215 -16.03 -30.16 -6.27
CA PHE A 215 -15.36 -29.05 -5.59
C PHE A 215 -15.90 -27.67 -5.99
N ARG A 216 -16.38 -27.52 -7.23
CA ARG A 216 -16.90 -26.28 -7.83
C ARG A 216 -17.90 -25.57 -6.92
N SER A 217 -18.89 -26.30 -6.41
CA SER A 217 -19.91 -25.74 -5.52
C SER A 217 -19.29 -25.20 -4.22
N GLN A 218 -18.32 -25.90 -3.65
CA GLN A 218 -17.64 -25.44 -2.43
C GLN A 218 -16.80 -24.19 -2.71
N PHE A 219 -16.08 -24.15 -3.83
CA PHE A 219 -15.27 -23.00 -4.24
C PHE A 219 -16.11 -21.74 -4.51
N LEU A 220 -17.24 -21.87 -5.20
CA LEU A 220 -18.15 -20.74 -5.44
C LEU A 220 -18.80 -20.25 -4.14
N ALA A 221 -19.22 -21.16 -3.25
CA ALA A 221 -19.75 -20.78 -1.94
C ALA A 221 -18.71 -20.05 -1.08
N PHE A 222 -17.46 -20.53 -1.10
CA PHE A 222 -16.34 -19.87 -0.44
C PHE A 222 -16.06 -18.48 -1.04
N SER A 223 -16.14 -18.33 -2.37
CA SER A 223 -15.94 -17.06 -3.06
C SER A 223 -17.01 -16.02 -2.71
N ILE A 224 -18.27 -16.45 -2.58
CA ILE A 224 -19.38 -15.61 -2.08
C ILE A 224 -19.07 -15.17 -0.64
N PHE A 225 -18.74 -16.13 0.24
CA PHE A 225 -18.42 -15.83 1.63
C PHE A 225 -17.25 -14.85 1.77
N GLN A 226 -16.15 -15.09 1.04
CA GLN A 226 -14.99 -14.20 1.00
C GLN A 226 -15.37 -12.79 0.53
N SER A 227 -16.19 -12.67 -0.51
CA SER A 227 -16.63 -11.36 -1.01
C SER A 227 -17.48 -10.61 0.03
N CYS A 228 -18.34 -11.32 0.76
CA CYS A 228 -19.09 -10.73 1.89
C CYS A 228 -18.16 -10.25 3.01
N VAL A 229 -17.15 -11.06 3.39
CA VAL A 229 -16.16 -10.68 4.40
C VAL A 229 -15.38 -9.44 3.96
N GLN A 230 -14.91 -9.40 2.71
CA GLN A 230 -14.21 -8.24 2.14
C GLN A 230 -15.07 -6.99 2.13
N PHE A 231 -16.36 -7.11 1.79
CA PHE A 231 -17.30 -6.00 1.83
C PHE A 231 -17.49 -5.45 3.25
N LEU A 232 -17.66 -6.32 4.24
CA LEU A 232 -17.78 -5.93 5.65
C LEU A 232 -16.49 -5.29 6.17
N GLN A 233 -15.33 -5.84 5.82
CA GLN A 233 -14.02 -5.28 6.15
C GLN A 233 -13.86 -3.88 5.58
N TYR A 234 -14.23 -3.68 4.32
CA TYR A 234 -14.22 -2.36 3.67
C TYR A 234 -15.11 -1.36 4.40
N TYR A 235 -16.37 -1.74 4.71
CA TYR A 235 -17.30 -0.86 5.40
C TYR A 235 -16.77 -0.43 6.78
N TYR A 236 -16.21 -1.39 7.54
CA TYR A 236 -15.62 -1.14 8.84
C TYR A 236 -14.39 -0.21 8.75
N GLN A 237 -13.46 -0.50 7.84
CA GLN A 237 -12.23 0.29 7.65
C GLN A 237 -12.55 1.72 7.19
N ARG A 238 -13.52 1.89 6.28
CA ARG A 238 -13.98 3.20 5.81
C ARG A 238 -14.67 4.00 6.92
N GLY A 239 -15.48 3.35 7.76
CA GLY A 239 -16.09 3.99 8.94
C GLY A 239 -15.05 4.48 9.96
N CYS A 240 -14.00 3.68 10.20
CA CYS A 240 -12.89 4.07 11.06
C CYS A 240 -12.09 5.25 10.49
N LEU A 241 -11.77 5.21 9.18
CA LEU A 241 -11.08 6.29 8.47
C LEU A 241 -11.89 7.60 8.50
N TYR A 242 -13.20 7.52 8.32
CA TYR A 242 -14.09 8.68 8.40
C TYR A 242 -14.10 9.30 9.80
N ARG A 243 -14.18 8.47 10.85
CA ARG A 243 -14.14 8.92 12.24
C ARG A 243 -12.81 9.61 12.58
N LEU A 244 -11.68 9.03 12.20
CA LEU A 244 -10.36 9.64 12.39
C LEU A 244 -10.25 10.99 11.65
N ARG A 245 -10.80 11.08 10.43
CA ARG A 245 -10.85 12.33 9.67
C ARG A 245 -11.73 13.39 10.33
N ALA A 246 -12.86 13.00 10.92
CA ALA A 246 -13.76 13.91 11.65
C ALA A 246 -13.14 14.42 12.97
N LEU A 247 -12.24 13.64 13.58
CA LEU A 247 -11.52 14.00 14.81
C LEU A 247 -10.31 14.92 14.59
N GLY A 248 -9.98 15.27 13.34
CA GLY A 248 -8.91 16.23 13.04
C GLY A 248 -7.48 15.70 13.17
N GLU A 249 -7.29 14.40 13.47
CA GLU A 249 -5.97 13.76 13.46
C GLU A 249 -5.48 13.58 12.01
N ARG A 250 -4.77 14.60 11.50
CA ARG A 250 -4.19 14.64 10.14
C ARG A 250 -2.95 13.75 9.94
N ASN A 251 -2.45 13.13 11.01
CA ASN A 251 -1.32 12.19 11.00
C ASN A 251 -1.91 10.81 11.34
N HIS A 252 -1.75 9.72 10.62
CA HIS A 252 -0.77 9.27 9.64
C HIS A 252 -1.49 8.17 8.82
N LEU A 253 -0.87 7.60 7.78
CA LEU A 253 -1.40 6.49 6.97
C LEU A 253 -1.68 5.15 7.71
N ASP A 254 -1.87 5.18 9.03
CA ASP A 254 -1.81 4.06 9.99
C ASP A 254 -3.10 3.24 10.13
N LEU A 255 -3.99 3.24 9.14
CA LEU A 255 -5.09 2.27 9.13
C LEU A 255 -4.59 0.92 8.61
N THR A 256 -4.24 0.09 9.58
CA THR A 256 -3.85 -1.32 9.55
C THR A 256 -4.97 -2.19 8.98
N VAL A 257 -4.81 -2.66 7.74
CA VAL A 257 -5.79 -3.59 7.10
C VAL A 257 -5.94 -4.89 7.91
N GLY A 258 -4.94 -5.25 8.72
CA GLY A 258 -4.92 -6.49 9.51
C GLY A 258 -5.30 -6.39 10.99
N GLU A 259 -5.68 -5.23 11.53
CA GLU A 259 -6.23 -5.17 12.90
C GLU A 259 -7.62 -5.81 12.98
N VAL A 260 -8.43 -5.68 11.93
CA VAL A 260 -9.84 -6.10 11.96
C VAL A 260 -10.04 -7.61 12.10
N VAL A 261 -9.18 -8.43 11.48
CA VAL A 261 -9.28 -9.90 11.59
C VAL A 261 -8.70 -10.39 12.91
N CYS A 262 -7.62 -9.77 13.39
CA CYS A 262 -7.08 -10.09 14.71
C CYS A 262 -8.04 -9.65 15.81
N ASP A 263 -8.60 -8.44 15.78
CA ASP A 263 -9.51 -7.96 16.83
C ASP A 263 -10.85 -8.71 16.83
N ALA A 264 -11.39 -9.09 15.67
CA ALA A 264 -12.60 -9.92 15.61
C ALA A 264 -12.36 -11.37 16.09
N LEU A 265 -11.17 -11.93 15.84
CA LEU A 265 -10.80 -13.28 16.32
C LEU A 265 -10.34 -13.27 17.78
N PHE A 266 -9.61 -12.25 18.23
CA PHE A 266 -9.14 -12.09 19.62
C PHE A 266 -10.22 -11.56 20.55
N ALA A 267 -11.19 -10.75 20.11
CA ALA A 267 -12.35 -10.41 20.93
C ALA A 267 -13.16 -11.65 21.30
N LYS A 268 -13.21 -12.66 20.42
CA LYS A 268 -13.82 -13.97 20.70
C LYS A 268 -12.95 -14.84 21.61
N TRP A 269 -11.63 -14.74 21.53
CA TRP A 269 -10.70 -15.51 22.38
C TRP A 269 -10.48 -14.90 23.78
N GLY A 270 -10.59 -13.57 23.92
CA GLY A 270 -10.48 -12.86 25.20
C GLY A 270 -11.72 -13.00 26.08
N SER A 271 -12.92 -13.14 25.49
CA SER A 271 -14.16 -13.32 26.25
C SER A 271 -14.31 -14.73 26.85
N VAL A 272 -13.63 -15.74 26.28
CA VAL A 272 -13.69 -17.13 26.78
C VAL A 272 -12.74 -17.37 27.97
N ARG A 273 -11.68 -16.56 28.16
CA ARG A 273 -10.77 -16.69 29.31
C ARG A 273 -11.28 -16.06 30.61
N GLN A 274 -12.26 -15.16 30.55
CA GLN A 274 -12.82 -14.50 31.75
C GLN A 274 -14.06 -15.18 32.35
N LYS A 275 -14.55 -16.28 31.75
CA LYS A 275 -15.68 -17.07 32.28
C LYS A 275 -15.31 -18.50 32.70
N GLY A 276 -14.04 -18.76 32.96
CA GLY A 276 -13.53 -20.08 33.37
C GLY A 276 -12.64 -20.07 34.63
N GLN A 277 -12.71 -19.01 35.42
CA GLN A 277 -12.12 -18.95 36.76
C GLN A 277 -13.14 -18.37 37.74
N VAL A 278 -14.10 -19.20 38.12
CA VAL A 278 -14.67 -19.27 39.48
C VAL A 278 -14.82 -20.74 39.79
#